data_AF-A0A944E8D6-F1
#
_entry.id   AF-A0A944E8D6-F1
#
_cell.length_a   1.000
_cell.length_b   1.000
_cell.length_c   1.000
_cell.angle_alpha   90.00
_cell.angle_beta   90.00
_cell.angle_gamma   90.00
#
_symmetry.space_group_name_H-M   'P 1'
#
loop_
_entity.id
_entity.type
_entity.pdbx_description
1 polymer ?
#
loop_
_entity_poly.entity_id
_entity_poly.type
_entity_poly.pdbx_seq_one_letter_code
_entity_poly.pdbx_strand_id
1 'polypeptide(L)'
;MPTTNVVELWCLKPATGTDFGHLTPHVKGLLSGFEKIFIDEAGQAVAATVKAIPGLVQALDEVQADPDNVYLTVNDSSGLANSVWPGNGETRDLNKGQVAHPSIAIPFDFSMSLTLWERDSFLNDDDPLGTIRIEKDDTGRGHVAQVASSDVEGSFYYVTYRVDP
;
A
#
# COMPACT_ATOMS: atom_id res chain seq x y z
N MET A 1 14.13 -7.44 -19.83
CA MET A 1 14.23 -6.49 -18.71
C MET A 1 13.21 -6.96 -17.72
N PRO A 2 13.58 -7.11 -16.44
CA PRO A 2 12.64 -7.53 -15.42
C PRO A 2 11.41 -6.61 -15.39
N THR A 3 10.29 -7.15 -14.95
CA THR A 3 9.03 -6.41 -14.87
C THR A 3 8.42 -6.60 -13.50
N THR A 4 8.07 -5.50 -12.86
CA THR A 4 7.28 -5.53 -11.63
C THR A 4 5.80 -5.57 -11.99
N ASN A 5 5.09 -6.55 -11.48
CA ASN A 5 3.64 -6.64 -11.60
C ASN A 5 3.01 -6.31 -10.24
N VAL A 6 2.26 -5.22 -10.15
CA VAL A 6 1.48 -4.87 -8.96
C VAL A 6 0.11 -5.51 -9.11
N VAL A 7 -0.20 -6.46 -8.22
CA VAL A 7 -1.38 -7.33 -8.36
C VAL A 7 -2.50 -6.96 -7.41
N GLU A 8 -2.15 -6.45 -6.22
CA GLU A 8 -3.14 -6.18 -5.17
C GLU A 8 -2.75 -4.96 -4.35
N LEU A 9 -3.75 -4.17 -3.99
CA LEU A 9 -3.70 -3.17 -2.93
C LEU A 9 -4.77 -3.52 -1.92
N TRP A 10 -4.36 -3.81 -0.68
CA TRP A 10 -5.28 -4.06 0.42
C TRP A 10 -5.22 -2.90 1.41
N CYS A 11 -6.33 -2.19 1.57
CA CYS A 11 -6.48 -1.16 2.58
C CYS A 11 -6.66 -1.81 3.95
N LEU A 12 -5.63 -1.76 4.79
CA LEU A 12 -5.72 -2.24 6.17
C LEU A 12 -6.38 -1.17 7.06
N LYS A 13 -6.04 0.09 6.82
CA LYS A 13 -6.60 1.27 7.47
C LYS A 13 -6.46 2.49 6.54
N PRO A 14 -7.56 3.16 6.17
CA PRO A 14 -7.51 4.41 5.42
C PRO A 14 -6.84 5.53 6.24
N ALA A 15 -6.48 6.62 5.58
CA ALA A 15 -6.08 7.84 6.25
C ALA A 15 -7.16 8.29 7.23
N THR A 16 -6.74 8.80 8.39
CA THR A 16 -7.65 9.37 9.39
C THR A 16 -7.37 10.84 9.65
N GLY A 17 -6.50 11.45 8.84
CA GLY A 17 -5.96 12.77 9.07
C GLY A 17 -5.01 12.83 10.29
N THR A 18 -4.54 14.04 10.57
CA THR A 18 -3.45 14.31 11.52
C THR A 18 -3.79 14.05 12.99
N ASP A 19 -5.07 14.03 13.38
CA ASP A 19 -5.50 13.89 14.78
C ASP A 19 -5.27 12.48 15.37
N PHE A 20 -5.01 11.49 14.52
CA PHE A 20 -4.94 10.07 14.92
C PHE A 20 -3.58 9.41 14.69
N GLY A 21 -2.57 10.17 14.22
CA GLY A 21 -1.20 9.68 14.03
C GLY A 21 -0.55 9.10 15.30
N HIS A 22 -1.11 9.38 16.49
CA HIS A 22 -0.64 8.84 17.76
C HIS A 22 -0.84 7.32 17.92
N LEU A 23 -1.76 6.69 17.17
CA LEU A 23 -1.95 5.24 17.16
C LEU A 23 -1.03 4.53 16.15
N THR A 24 -0.46 5.27 15.19
CA THR A 24 0.44 4.73 14.17
C THR A 24 1.63 3.96 14.76
N PRO A 25 2.33 4.46 15.81
CA PRO A 25 3.42 3.70 16.45
C PRO A 25 2.97 2.37 17.05
N HIS A 26 1.75 2.31 17.60
CA HIS A 26 1.22 1.07 18.15
C HIS A 26 0.95 0.04 17.05
N VAL A 27 0.25 0.44 15.98
CA VAL A 27 -0.03 -0.42 14.83
C VAL A 27 1.26 -0.88 14.14
N LYS A 28 2.24 0.02 13.96
CA LYS A 28 3.58 -0.35 13.46
C LYS A 28 4.28 -1.37 14.34
N GLY A 29 4.19 -1.22 15.67
CA GLY A 29 4.73 -2.18 16.62
C GLY A 29 4.10 -3.57 16.47
N LEU A 30 2.79 -3.65 16.24
CA LEU A 30 2.08 -4.93 16.00
C LEU A 30 2.44 -5.55 14.65
N LEU A 31 2.64 -4.73 13.62
CA LEU A 31 3.05 -5.18 12.28
C LEU A 31 4.55 -5.50 12.19
N SER A 32 5.30 -5.35 13.29
CA SER A 32 6.74 -5.61 13.26
C SER A 32 7.04 -7.07 12.96
N GLY A 33 7.91 -7.31 11.97
CA GLY A 33 8.18 -8.64 11.41
C GLY A 33 7.22 -9.07 10.29
N PHE A 34 6.20 -8.27 9.99
CA PHE A 34 5.21 -8.48 8.93
C PHE A 34 5.21 -7.35 7.88
N GLU A 35 6.20 -6.46 7.92
CA GLU A 35 6.31 -5.33 6.99
C GLU A 35 6.55 -5.79 5.55
N LYS A 36 7.17 -6.97 5.37
CA LYS A 36 7.40 -7.62 4.08
C LYS A 36 7.19 -9.13 4.20
N ILE A 37 6.16 -9.63 3.55
CA ILE A 37 5.72 -11.03 3.60
C ILE A 37 5.94 -11.64 2.21
N PHE A 38 6.67 -12.75 2.16
CA PHE A 38 6.81 -13.56 0.96
C PHE A 38 5.67 -14.57 0.91
N ILE A 39 4.89 -14.52 -0.16
CA ILE A 39 3.73 -15.39 -0.38
C ILE A 39 4.17 -16.46 -1.37
N ASP A 40 4.09 -17.72 -0.95
CA ASP A 40 4.36 -18.84 -1.83
C ASP A 40 3.35 -18.89 -2.99
N GLU A 41 3.70 -19.59 -4.07
CA GLU A 41 2.78 -19.79 -5.20
C GLU A 41 1.50 -20.55 -4.82
N ALA A 42 1.47 -21.20 -3.64
CA ALA A 42 0.30 -21.87 -3.08
C ALA A 42 -0.76 -20.89 -2.54
N GLY A 43 -0.48 -19.59 -2.50
CA GLY A 43 -1.48 -18.54 -2.32
C GLY A 43 -1.88 -18.33 -0.86
N GLN A 44 -0.92 -18.21 0.06
CA GLN A 44 -1.25 -17.66 1.37
C GLN A 44 -1.88 -16.26 1.23
N ALA A 45 -3.13 -16.11 1.64
CA ALA A 45 -3.77 -14.80 1.68
C ALA A 45 -3.10 -13.95 2.76
N VAL A 46 -2.40 -12.89 2.35
CA VAL A 46 -1.80 -11.86 3.23
C VAL A 46 -2.79 -11.45 4.31
N ALA A 47 -4.06 -11.29 3.92
CA ALA A 47 -5.14 -10.95 4.83
C ALA A 47 -5.32 -11.93 5.99
N ALA A 48 -5.16 -13.23 5.77
CA ALA A 48 -5.27 -14.23 6.84
C ALA A 48 -4.09 -14.14 7.82
N THR A 49 -2.86 -14.02 7.31
CA THR A 49 -1.65 -13.88 8.11
C THR A 49 -1.71 -12.62 8.97
N VAL A 50 -2.05 -11.48 8.37
CA VAL A 50 -2.12 -10.18 9.04
C VAL A 50 -3.26 -10.15 10.06
N LYS A 51 -4.46 -10.66 9.73
CA LYS A 51 -5.59 -10.72 10.69
C LYS A 51 -5.32 -11.64 11.88
N ALA A 52 -4.37 -12.56 11.79
CA ALA A 52 -3.98 -13.43 12.90
C ALA A 52 -3.03 -12.75 13.91
N ILE A 53 -2.51 -11.55 13.62
CA ILE A 53 -1.64 -10.80 14.53
C ILE A 53 -2.45 -10.37 15.77
N PRO A 54 -2.07 -10.81 16.98
CA PRO A 54 -2.79 -10.46 18.20
C PRO A 54 -2.89 -8.95 18.41
N GLY A 55 -4.08 -8.46 18.71
CA GLY A 55 -4.33 -7.04 18.99
C GLY A 55 -4.43 -6.13 17.75
N LEU A 56 -4.02 -6.59 16.55
CA LEU A 56 -4.02 -5.74 15.35
C LEU A 56 -5.42 -5.31 14.94
N VAL A 57 -6.38 -6.24 14.86
CA VAL A 57 -7.76 -5.92 14.46
C VAL A 57 -8.36 -4.88 15.40
N GLN A 58 -8.16 -5.05 16.71
CA GLN A 58 -8.61 -4.09 17.72
C GLN A 58 -7.98 -2.71 17.51
N ALA A 59 -6.65 -2.64 17.37
CA ALA A 59 -5.94 -1.38 17.14
C ALA A 59 -6.39 -0.67 15.86
N LEU A 60 -6.81 -1.42 14.82
CA LEU A 60 -7.35 -0.85 13.60
C LEU A 60 -8.81 -0.39 13.73
N ASP A 61 -9.62 -1.02 14.60
CA ASP A 61 -11.04 -0.72 14.81
C ASP A 61 -11.27 0.48 15.75
N GLU A 62 -10.23 0.99 16.40
CA GLU A 62 -10.32 2.11 17.34
C GLU A 62 -10.69 3.45 16.68
N VAL A 63 -10.62 3.55 15.34
CA VAL A 63 -10.90 4.81 14.62
C VAL A 63 -11.72 4.56 13.35
N GLN A 64 -12.83 5.28 13.23
CA GLN A 64 -13.59 5.36 11.98
C GLN A 64 -12.88 6.32 11.01
N ALA A 65 -12.71 5.88 9.77
CA ALA A 65 -12.09 6.65 8.70
C ALA A 65 -13.07 6.71 7.51
N ASP A 66 -13.06 7.83 6.80
CA ASP A 66 -13.67 7.88 5.48
C ASP A 66 -12.80 7.10 4.49
N PRO A 67 -13.36 6.62 3.36
CA PRO A 67 -12.56 5.97 2.33
C PRO A 67 -11.57 6.95 1.68
N ASP A 68 -10.40 6.40 1.32
CA ASP A 68 -9.34 7.10 0.60
C ASP A 68 -9.62 7.08 -0.92
N ASN A 69 -9.53 8.22 -1.62
CA ASN A 69 -9.45 8.34 -3.07
C ASN A 69 -8.02 8.03 -3.59
N VAL A 70 -7.68 6.74 -3.65
CA VAL A 70 -6.31 6.27 -3.86
C VAL A 70 -5.85 6.31 -5.33
N TYR A 71 -4.60 6.70 -5.54
CA TYR A 71 -3.84 6.40 -6.77
C TYR A 71 -2.36 6.05 -6.47
N LEU A 72 -1.66 5.53 -7.49
CA LEU A 72 -0.27 5.07 -7.40
C LEU A 72 0.65 5.84 -8.33
N THR A 73 1.86 6.15 -7.87
CA THR A 73 2.96 6.65 -8.70
C THR A 73 4.20 5.78 -8.57
N VAL A 74 5.02 5.76 -9.62
CA VAL A 74 6.39 5.25 -9.54
C VAL A 74 7.26 6.42 -9.11
N ASN A 75 7.84 6.39 -7.89
CA ASN A 75 8.50 7.48 -7.14
C ASN A 75 7.58 8.32 -6.22
N ASP A 76 8.10 9.41 -5.68
CA ASP A 76 7.47 10.36 -4.75
C ASP A 76 6.88 11.62 -5.42
N SER A 77 6.68 11.60 -6.73
CA SER A 77 6.06 12.69 -7.48
C SER A 77 4.55 12.50 -7.55
N SER A 78 3.82 13.25 -6.72
CA SER A 78 2.35 13.27 -6.71
C SER A 78 1.74 13.84 -8.00
N GLY A 79 0.42 13.77 -8.11
CA GLY A 79 -0.40 14.27 -9.20
C GLY A 79 -0.90 13.16 -10.13
N LEU A 80 -2.18 13.24 -10.50
CA LEU A 80 -2.84 12.22 -11.32
C LEU A 80 -2.24 12.07 -12.73
N ALA A 81 -1.50 13.06 -13.21
CA ALA A 81 -0.74 12.97 -14.47
C ALA A 81 0.45 11.99 -14.38
N ASN A 82 0.96 11.74 -13.17
CA ASN A 82 2.03 10.79 -12.87
C ASN A 82 1.48 9.41 -12.45
N SER A 83 0.14 9.27 -12.42
CA SER A 83 -0.52 8.05 -11.96
C SER A 83 -0.26 6.88 -12.90
N VAL A 84 0.29 5.80 -12.35
CA VAL A 84 0.41 4.51 -13.04
C VAL A 84 -0.81 3.62 -12.79
N TRP A 85 -1.61 3.93 -11.77
CA TRP A 85 -2.90 3.30 -11.51
C TRP A 85 -3.77 4.17 -10.61
N PRO A 86 -5.10 4.26 -10.83
CA PRO A 86 -5.86 3.69 -11.95
C PRO A 86 -5.44 4.19 -13.33
N GLY A 87 -4.69 5.30 -13.36
CA GLY A 87 -4.22 5.97 -14.57
C GLY A 87 -5.27 6.97 -15.10
N ASN A 88 -4.95 7.63 -16.21
CA ASN A 88 -5.87 8.51 -16.95
C ASN A 88 -6.52 9.65 -16.15
N GLY A 89 -5.87 10.13 -15.08
CA GLY A 89 -6.47 11.20 -14.28
C GLY A 89 -7.52 10.71 -13.28
N GLU A 90 -7.58 9.41 -12.99
CA GLU A 90 -8.57 8.81 -12.10
C GLU A 90 -7.97 8.36 -10.76
N THR A 91 -8.86 8.17 -9.78
CA THR A 91 -8.59 7.62 -8.45
C THR A 91 -9.55 6.46 -8.19
N ARG A 92 -9.30 5.70 -7.12
CA ARG A 92 -10.20 4.65 -6.67
C ARG A 92 -10.43 4.72 -5.17
N ASP A 93 -11.71 4.77 -4.80
CA ASP A 93 -12.13 4.74 -3.42
C ASP A 93 -11.79 3.40 -2.77
N LEU A 94 -11.10 3.45 -1.64
CA LEU A 94 -10.75 2.29 -0.83
C LEU A 94 -11.16 2.49 0.63
N ASN A 95 -12.13 1.67 1.05
CA ASN A 95 -12.51 1.57 2.45
C ASN A 95 -11.60 0.57 3.17
N LYS A 96 -11.60 0.67 4.50
CA LYS A 96 -10.99 -0.33 5.37
C LYS A 96 -11.38 -1.75 4.98
N GLY A 97 -10.39 -2.61 4.83
CA GLY A 97 -10.53 -4.02 4.51
C GLY A 97 -10.78 -4.31 3.03
N GLN A 98 -11.00 -3.29 2.18
CA GLN A 98 -11.21 -3.49 0.75
C GLN A 98 -9.91 -3.75 0.01
N VAL A 99 -10.07 -4.50 -1.09
CA VAL A 99 -8.99 -4.90 -1.98
C VAL A 99 -9.24 -4.31 -3.36
N ALA A 100 -8.22 -3.67 -3.92
CA ALA A 100 -8.15 -3.34 -5.34
C ALA A 100 -7.12 -4.24 -6.03
N HIS A 101 -7.32 -4.46 -7.33
CA HIS A 101 -6.44 -5.29 -8.15
C HIS A 101 -5.85 -4.46 -9.29
N PRO A 102 -4.77 -3.69 -9.06
CA PRO A 102 -4.19 -2.83 -10.10
C PRO A 102 -3.85 -3.57 -11.38
N SER A 103 -3.29 -4.77 -11.27
CA SER A 103 -2.89 -5.62 -12.41
C SER A 103 -2.03 -4.85 -13.42
N ILE A 104 -1.14 -3.98 -12.93
CA ILE A 104 -0.25 -3.17 -13.76
C ILE A 104 1.14 -3.78 -13.83
N ALA A 105 1.76 -3.68 -15.00
CA ALA A 105 3.13 -4.11 -15.25
C ALA A 105 4.01 -2.88 -15.49
N ILE A 106 5.09 -2.76 -14.72
CA ILE A 106 5.99 -1.60 -14.73
C ILE A 106 7.41 -2.10 -15.05
N PRO A 107 8.11 -1.50 -16.03
CA PRO A 107 9.50 -1.82 -16.30
C PRO A 107 10.36 -1.68 -15.03
N PHE A 108 11.12 -2.72 -14.72
CA PHE A 108 11.97 -2.77 -13.54
C PHE A 108 13.42 -3.00 -13.94
N ASP A 109 14.33 -2.32 -13.24
CA ASP A 109 15.77 -2.48 -13.47
C ASP A 109 16.45 -3.01 -12.21
N PHE A 110 16.59 -2.15 -11.20
CA PHE A 110 17.32 -2.48 -9.97
C PHE A 110 16.49 -2.24 -8.70
N SER A 111 15.86 -1.08 -8.59
CA SER A 111 15.01 -0.74 -7.46
C SER A 111 13.96 0.27 -7.88
N MET A 112 12.80 0.23 -7.26
CA MET A 112 11.69 1.14 -7.55
C MET A 112 10.92 1.45 -6.28
N SER A 113 10.53 2.70 -6.12
CA SER A 113 9.56 3.10 -5.10
C SER A 113 8.17 3.17 -5.72
N LEU A 114 7.18 2.63 -5.04
CA LEU A 114 5.76 2.84 -5.35
C LEU A 114 5.14 3.60 -4.20
N THR A 115 4.56 4.75 -4.50
CA THR A 115 3.91 5.62 -3.51
C THR A 115 2.41 5.61 -3.75
N LEU A 116 1.67 5.42 -2.66
CA LEU A 116 0.22 5.57 -2.61
C LEU A 116 -0.08 7.00 -2.20
N TRP A 117 -1.04 7.59 -2.88
CA TRP A 117 -1.49 8.95 -2.65
C TRP A 117 -2.99 8.98 -2.44
N GLU A 118 -3.39 9.86 -1.53
CA GLU A 118 -4.75 10.31 -1.38
C GLU A 118 -4.95 11.57 -2.23
N ARG A 119 -5.96 11.55 -3.09
CA ARG A 119 -6.29 12.72 -3.88
C ARG A 119 -7.09 13.71 -3.02
N ASP A 120 -6.38 14.69 -2.51
CA ASP A 120 -6.99 15.80 -1.81
C ASP A 120 -7.61 16.79 -2.82
N SER A 121 -8.67 17.51 -2.41
CA SER A 121 -9.46 18.32 -3.34
C SER A 121 -8.63 19.37 -4.12
N PHE A 122 -9.21 19.97 -5.17
CA PHE A 122 -8.58 20.85 -6.18
C PHE A 122 -7.59 21.94 -5.72
N LEU A 123 -7.54 22.29 -4.42
CA LEU A 123 -6.74 23.36 -3.85
C LEU A 123 -5.59 22.89 -2.94
N ASN A 124 -5.54 21.61 -2.59
CA ASN A 124 -4.49 21.03 -1.75
C ASN A 124 -3.58 20.11 -2.58
N ASP A 125 -2.34 19.95 -2.10
CA ASP A 125 -1.45 18.91 -2.60
C ASP A 125 -1.98 17.54 -2.15
N ASP A 126 -1.72 16.51 -2.97
CA ASP A 126 -2.14 15.14 -2.66
C ASP A 126 -1.30 14.58 -1.49
N ASP A 127 -1.95 13.85 -0.58
CA ASP A 127 -1.31 13.38 0.66
C ASP A 127 -0.69 11.98 0.49
N PRO A 128 0.55 11.75 0.92
CA PRO A 128 1.18 10.44 0.80
C PRO A 128 0.61 9.47 1.84
N LEU A 129 -0.04 8.41 1.35
CA LEU A 129 -0.56 7.31 2.17
C LEU A 129 0.52 6.28 2.53
N GLY A 130 1.67 6.34 1.86
CA GLY A 130 2.85 5.54 2.17
C GLY A 130 3.57 5.05 0.93
N THR A 131 4.80 4.60 1.13
CA THR A 131 5.67 4.14 0.04
C THR A 131 6.20 2.75 0.34
N ILE A 132 6.17 1.86 -0.65
CA ILE A 132 6.96 0.62 -0.63
C ILE A 132 8.20 0.76 -1.50
N ARG A 133 9.20 -0.07 -1.21
CA ARG A 133 10.42 -0.16 -1.99
C ARG A 133 10.64 -1.58 -2.48
N ILE A 134 10.56 -1.73 -3.80
CA ILE A 134 10.77 -2.97 -4.54
C ILE A 134 12.24 -3.03 -4.92
N GLU A 135 12.89 -4.15 -4.61
CA GLU A 135 14.32 -4.34 -4.79
C GLU A 135 14.59 -5.52 -5.72
N LYS A 136 15.75 -5.53 -6.37
CA LYS A 136 16.18 -6.62 -7.25
C LYS A 136 16.18 -7.99 -6.56
N ASP A 137 16.41 -8.01 -5.25
CA ASP A 137 16.39 -9.25 -4.48
C ASP A 137 15.01 -9.91 -4.43
N ASP A 138 13.94 -9.21 -4.82
CA ASP A 138 12.58 -9.75 -4.94
C ASP A 138 12.35 -10.50 -6.26
N THR A 139 13.26 -10.39 -7.24
CA THR A 139 13.14 -11.08 -8.53
C THR A 139 13.05 -12.59 -8.35
N GLY A 140 11.98 -13.18 -8.91
CA GLY A 140 11.76 -14.63 -8.87
C GLY A 140 11.37 -15.20 -7.50
N ARG A 141 11.02 -14.35 -6.52
CA ARG A 141 10.58 -14.81 -5.18
C ARG A 141 9.09 -15.15 -5.08
N GLY A 142 8.35 -15.10 -6.18
CA GLY A 142 6.89 -15.21 -6.19
C GLY A 142 6.24 -13.87 -5.82
N HIS A 143 5.11 -13.92 -5.12
CA HIS A 143 4.42 -12.71 -4.68
C HIS A 143 5.03 -12.19 -3.36
N VAL A 144 5.14 -10.88 -3.26
CA VAL A 144 5.65 -10.16 -2.10
C VAL A 144 4.59 -9.15 -1.71
N ALA A 145 4.12 -9.21 -0.46
CA ALA A 145 3.28 -8.18 0.12
C ALA A 145 4.10 -7.31 1.06
N GLN A 146 4.10 -6.01 0.80
CA GLN A 146 4.86 -5.05 1.60
C GLN A 146 3.94 -3.95 2.12
N VAL A 147 4.15 -3.54 3.37
CA VAL A 147 3.34 -2.49 3.99
C VAL A 147 3.80 -1.11 3.51
N ALA A 148 2.86 -0.32 3.01
CA ALA A 148 2.97 1.12 2.86
C ALA A 148 2.21 1.77 4.03
N SER A 149 2.83 2.73 4.70
CA SER A 149 2.20 3.46 5.80
C SER A 149 2.65 4.91 5.83
N SER A 150 1.78 5.80 6.30
CA SER A 150 2.08 7.20 6.57
C SER A 150 1.97 7.50 8.06
N ASP A 151 3.01 8.09 8.65
CA ASP A 151 2.96 8.56 10.04
C ASP A 151 2.11 9.81 10.20
N VAL A 152 2.00 10.61 9.14
CA VAL A 152 1.22 11.84 9.12
C VAL A 152 -0.28 11.52 8.97
N GLU A 153 -0.61 10.65 8.01
CA GLU A 153 -2.01 10.29 7.72
C GLU A 153 -2.57 9.15 8.57
N GLY A 154 -1.69 8.36 9.20
CA GLY A 154 -2.07 7.16 9.95
C GLY A 154 -2.65 6.04 9.09
N SER A 155 -2.33 6.03 7.79
CA SER A 155 -2.77 5.03 6.82
C SER A 155 -1.88 3.78 6.84
N PHE A 156 -2.48 2.63 6.51
CA PHE A 156 -1.78 1.35 6.36
C PHE A 156 -2.35 0.56 5.19
N TYR A 157 -1.49 0.18 4.26
CA TYR A 157 -1.80 -0.57 3.06
C TYR A 157 -0.83 -1.71 2.88
N TYR A 158 -1.30 -2.86 2.41
CA TYR A 158 -0.43 -3.86 1.81
C TYR A 158 -0.47 -3.73 0.29
N VAL A 159 0.71 -3.62 -0.30
CA VAL A 159 0.90 -3.68 -1.75
C VAL A 159 1.50 -5.04 -2.07
N THR A 160 0.74 -5.85 -2.81
CA THR A 160 1.23 -7.14 -3.30
C THR A 160 1.74 -6.99 -4.72
N TYR A 161 2.99 -7.39 -4.94
CA TYR A 161 3.65 -7.36 -6.23
C TYR A 161 4.45 -8.65 -6.47
N ARG A 162 4.91 -8.85 -7.70
CA ARG A 162 5.97 -9.80 -8.03
C ARG A 162 6.92 -9.19 -9.04
N VAL A 163 8.18 -9.62 -9.01
CA VAL A 163 9.19 -9.18 -9.98
C VAL A 163 9.57 -10.36 -10.85
N ASP A 164 9.12 -10.32 -12.10
CA ASP A 164 9.39 -11.34 -13.12
C ASP A 164 10.72 -11.00 -13.83
N PRO A 165 11.62 -11.97 -14.08
CA PRO A 165 12.95 -11.75 -14.66
C PRO A 165 12.96 -11.31 -16.14
#